data_AF-A0A7K2X310-F1
#
_entry.id   AF-A0A7K2X310-F1
#
_cell.length_a   1.000
_cell.length_b   1.000
_cell.length_c   1.000
_cell.angle_alpha   90.00
_cell.angle_beta   90.00
_cell.angle_gamma   90.00
#
_symmetry.space_group_name_H-M   'P 1'
#
loop_
_entity.id
_entity.type
_entity.pdbx_description
1 polymer ?
#
loop_
_entity_poly.entity_id
_entity_poly.type
_entity_poly.pdbx_seq_one_letter_code
_entity_poly.pdbx_strand_id
1 'polypeptide(L)'
;MVRGVRRVVSRCRDFTAEVLADWGWLPARSEAGEERVEDVLLLVSEVVTNACLHAGGPEEFVLRNGREGLRVEVADASSEPPRVRG
;
A
#
# COMPACT_ATOMS: atom_id res chain seq x y z
N MET A 1 10.97 7.89 -17.10
CA MET A 1 10.15 6.79 -16.56
C MET A 1 9.79 6.95 -15.07
N VAL A 2 10.69 7.48 -14.21
CA VAL A 2 10.48 7.63 -12.74
C VAL A 2 9.25 8.47 -12.33
N ARG A 3 8.84 9.47 -13.12
CA ARG A 3 7.66 10.30 -12.80
C ARG A 3 6.33 9.53 -12.81
N GLY A 4 6.21 8.49 -13.63
CA GLY A 4 4.99 7.65 -13.67
C GLY A 4 4.85 6.84 -12.39
N VAL A 5 5.94 6.18 -11.96
CA VAL A 5 6.00 5.40 -10.72
C VAL A 5 5.62 6.23 -9.50
N ARG A 6 6.22 7.42 -9.34
CA ARG A 6 5.90 8.31 -8.21
C ARG A 6 4.42 8.67 -8.14
N ARG A 7 3.77 8.90 -9.29
CA ARG A 7 2.34 9.26 -9.33
C ARG A 7 1.44 8.08 -8.90
N VAL A 8 1.77 6.87 -9.34
CA VAL A 8 1.01 5.66 -8.96
C VAL A 8 1.17 5.37 -7.46
N VAL A 9 2.41 5.43 -6.95
CA VAL A 9 2.70 5.25 -5.52
C VAL A 9 1.95 6.27 -4.66
N SER A 10 2.02 7.57 -5.00
CA SER A 10 1.29 8.61 -4.27
C SER A 10 -0.23 8.33 -4.27
N ARG A 11 -0.82 8.00 -5.41
CA ARG A 11 -2.26 7.72 -5.50
C ARG A 11 -2.69 6.53 -4.64
N CYS A 12 -1.93 5.43 -4.65
CA CYS A 12 -2.23 4.27 -3.81
C CYS A 12 -2.06 4.58 -2.32
N ARG A 13 -1.05 5.38 -1.95
CA ARG A 13 -0.84 5.82 -0.57
C ARG A 13 -1.98 6.72 -0.08
N ASP A 14 -2.40 7.69 -0.89
CA ASP A 14 -3.49 8.61 -0.55
C ASP A 14 -4.81 7.84 -0.40
N PHE A 15 -5.12 6.94 -1.36
CA PHE A 15 -6.29 6.06 -1.27
C PHE A 15 -6.25 5.17 -0.01
N THR A 16 -5.08 4.65 0.35
CA THR A 16 -4.95 3.87 1.59
C THR A 16 -5.24 4.71 2.83
N ALA A 17 -4.74 5.95 2.88
CA ALA A 17 -5.03 6.85 4.00
C ALA A 17 -6.53 7.17 4.11
N GLU A 18 -7.21 7.40 2.99
CA GLU A 18 -8.67 7.60 2.95
C GLU A 18 -9.42 6.37 3.50
N VAL A 19 -9.08 5.17 3.03
CA VAL A 19 -9.72 3.92 3.49
C VAL A 19 -9.45 3.64 4.97
N LEU A 20 -8.24 3.91 5.46
CA LEU A 20 -7.93 3.77 6.89
C LEU A 20 -8.72 4.77 7.74
N ALA A 21 -8.97 5.98 7.25
CA ALA A 21 -9.84 6.95 7.92
C ALA A 21 -11.30 6.45 7.94
N ASP A 22 -11.81 5.94 6.82
CA ASP A 22 -13.17 5.38 6.72
C ASP A 22 -13.37 4.18 7.66
N TRP A 23 -12.33 3.38 7.88
CA TRP A 23 -12.34 2.27 8.83
C TRP A 23 -12.05 2.68 10.28
N GLY A 24 -11.84 3.98 10.55
CA GLY A 24 -11.64 4.53 11.89
C GLY A 24 -10.25 4.28 12.48
N TRP A 25 -9.27 3.93 11.65
CA TRP A 25 -7.85 3.84 12.07
C TRP A 25 -7.21 5.23 12.16
N LEU A 26 -7.73 6.20 11.40
CA LEU A 26 -7.32 7.60 11.44
C LEU A 26 -8.47 8.50 11.95
N PRO A 27 -8.16 9.52 12.79
CA PRO A 27 -6.86 9.75 13.42
C PRO A 27 -6.54 8.65 14.43
N ALA A 28 -5.28 8.25 14.49
CA ALA A 28 -4.82 7.30 15.50
C ALA A 28 -5.00 7.89 16.90
N ARG A 29 -5.33 7.04 17.88
CA ARG A 29 -5.61 7.44 19.27
C ARG A 29 -4.48 7.10 20.24
N SER A 30 -3.36 6.58 19.72
CA SER A 30 -2.18 6.18 20.48
C SER A 30 -0.96 6.15 19.56
N GLU A 31 0.23 6.27 20.14
CA GLU A 31 1.52 6.14 19.42
C GLU A 31 1.62 4.82 18.66
N ALA A 32 1.24 3.71 19.29
CA ALA A 32 1.22 2.40 18.62
C ALA A 32 0.17 2.33 17.48
N GLY A 33 -0.85 3.18 17.49
CA GLY A 33 -1.79 3.33 16.38
C GLY A 33 -1.18 4.12 15.23
N GLU A 34 -0.42 5.17 15.53
CA GLU A 34 0.33 5.98 14.56
C GLU A 34 1.38 5.13 13.84
N GLU A 35 2.21 4.40 14.59
CA GLU A 35 3.23 3.49 14.04
C GLU A 35 2.60 2.46 13.08
N ARG A 36 1.46 1.86 13.46
CA ARG A 36 0.75 0.91 12.58
C ARG A 36 0.27 1.55 11.29
N VAL A 37 -0.20 2.80 11.33
CA VAL A 37 -0.63 3.49 10.11
C VAL A 37 0.58 3.83 9.24
N GLU A 38 1.68 4.30 9.84
CA GLU A 38 2.92 4.57 9.12
C GLU A 38 3.47 3.30 8.43
N ASP A 39 3.51 2.18 9.15
CA ASP A 39 3.93 0.88 8.62
C ASP A 39 3.09 0.48 7.41
N VAL A 40 1.76 0.62 7.49
CA VAL A 40 0.87 0.29 6.38
C VAL A 40 1.13 1.18 5.17
N LEU A 41 1.28 2.49 5.36
CA LEU A 41 1.54 3.43 4.26
C LEU A 41 2.93 3.21 3.64
N LEU A 42 3.92 2.80 4.44
CA LEU A 42 5.23 2.40 3.97
C LEU A 42 5.14 1.12 3.13
N LEU A 43 4.52 0.06 3.66
CA LEU A 43 4.33 -1.22 2.98
C LEU A 43 3.61 -1.05 1.64
N VAL A 44 2.54 -0.25 1.59
CA VAL A 44 1.84 0.07 0.34
C VAL A 44 2.79 0.75 -0.65
N SER A 45 3.56 1.74 -0.18
CA SER A 45 4.50 2.47 -1.04
C SER A 45 5.55 1.53 -1.64
N GLU A 46 6.07 0.60 -0.85
CA GLU A 46 7.07 -0.37 -1.29
C GLU A 46 6.51 -1.39 -2.27
N VAL A 47 5.38 -2.04 -1.95
CA VAL A 47 4.79 -3.06 -2.81
C VAL A 47 4.38 -2.47 -4.16
N VAL A 48 3.78 -1.28 -4.16
CA VAL A 48 3.42 -0.57 -5.42
C VAL A 48 4.67 -0.14 -6.19
N THR A 49 5.72 0.31 -5.49
CA THR A 49 7.01 0.63 -6.13
C THR A 49 7.62 -0.61 -6.79
N ASN A 50 7.59 -1.76 -6.13
CA ASN A 50 8.07 -3.01 -6.69
C ASN A 50 7.29 -3.42 -7.95
N ALA A 51 5.96 -3.37 -7.92
CA ALA A 51 5.12 -3.63 -9.09
C ALA A 51 5.46 -2.68 -10.25
N CYS A 52 5.64 -1.38 -9.95
CA CYS A 52 6.02 -0.38 -10.95
C CYS A 52 7.41 -0.60 -11.56
N LEU A 53 8.40 -0.99 -10.75
CA LEU A 53 9.78 -1.15 -11.20
C LEU A 53 10.03 -2.50 -11.89
N HIS A 54 9.29 -3.53 -11.51
CA HIS A 54 9.60 -4.91 -11.87
C HIS A 54 8.49 -5.61 -12.66
N ALA A 55 7.26 -5.11 -12.64
CA ALA A 55 6.10 -5.77 -13.24
C ALA A 55 5.28 -4.90 -14.20
N GLY A 56 5.79 -3.73 -14.59
CA GLY A 56 5.08 -2.81 -15.49
C GLY A 56 4.00 -1.95 -14.81
N GLY A 57 3.82 -2.09 -13.49
CA GLY A 57 2.84 -1.37 -12.69
C GLY A 57 1.71 -2.27 -12.16
N PRO A 58 0.98 -1.81 -11.13
CA PRO A 58 -0.17 -2.53 -10.61
C PRO A 58 -1.35 -2.47 -11.58
N GLU A 59 -2.00 -3.60 -11.81
CA GLU A 59 -3.28 -3.72 -12.52
C GLU A 59 -4.46 -3.59 -11.55
N GLU A 60 -4.29 -4.14 -10.33
CA GLU A 60 -5.29 -4.08 -9.26
C GLU A 60 -4.63 -3.74 -7.92
N PHE A 61 -5.33 -2.95 -7.10
CA PHE A 61 -4.93 -2.59 -5.74
C PHE A 61 -6.15 -2.73 -4.82
N VAL A 62 -6.10 -3.66 -3.86
CA VAL A 62 -7.23 -3.98 -2.98
C VAL A 62 -6.81 -3.89 -1.53
N LEU A 63 -7.62 -3.21 -0.73
CA LEU A 63 -7.52 -3.18 0.73
C LEU A 63 -8.71 -3.94 1.30
N ARG A 64 -8.47 -4.87 2.23
CA ARG A 64 -9.50 -5.58 2.98
C ARG A 64 -9.22 -5.49 4.46
N ASN A 65 -10.19 -5.00 5.22
CA ASN A 65 -10.18 -5.07 6.67
C ASN A 65 -11.01 -6.27 7.12
N GLY A 66 -10.35 -7.32 7.60
CA GLY A 66 -10.99 -8.56 8.03
C GLY A 66 -10.73 -8.87 9.50
N ARG A 67 -11.29 -9.99 9.98
CA ARG A 67 -11.06 -10.47 11.35
C ARG A 67 -9.59 -10.77 11.67
N GLU A 68 -8.82 -11.12 10.65
CA GLU A 68 -7.38 -11.44 10.76
C GLU A 68 -6.47 -10.20 10.63
N GLY A 69 -7.06 -9.01 10.42
CA GLY A 69 -6.34 -7.77 10.24
C GLY A 69 -6.49 -7.15 8.85
N LEU A 70 -5.61 -6.20 8.55
CA LEU A 70 -5.53 -5.54 7.26
C LEU A 70 -4.82 -6.42 6.24
N ARG A 71 -5.45 -6.61 5.08
CA ARG A 71 -4.85 -7.25 3.92
C ARG A 71 -4.71 -6.23 2.79
N VAL A 72 -3.49 -6.11 2.27
CA VAL A 72 -3.13 -5.29 1.11
C VAL A 72 -2.78 -6.25 -0.02
N GLU A 73 -3.49 -6.15 -1.14
CA GLU A 73 -3.26 -6.97 -2.33
C GLU A 73 -2.90 -6.06 -3.50
N VAL A 74 -1.82 -6.41 -4.19
CA VAL A 74 -1.39 -5.75 -5.43
C VAL A 74 -1.24 -6.84 -6.48
N ALA A 75 -2.04 -6.76 -7.54
CA ALA A 75 -1.91 -7.63 -8.69
C ALA A 75 -1.18 -6.89 -9.80
N ASP A 76 -0.23 -7.57 -10.43
CA ASP A 76 0.49 -7.09 -11.59
C ASP A 76 0.65 -8.23 -12.61
N ALA A 77 1.11 -7.91 -13.81
CA ALA A 77 1.24 -8.88 -14.90
C ALA A 77 2.47 -9.82 -14.75
N SER A 78 3.27 -9.67 -13.69
CA SER A 78 4.48 -10.46 -13.50
C SER A 78 4.17 -11.79 -12.82
N SER A 79 4.84 -12.85 -13.26
CA SER A 79 4.84 -14.14 -12.57
C SER A 79 5.83 -14.19 -11.38
N GLU A 80 6.62 -13.14 -11.17
CA GLU A 80 7.58 -13.07 -10.07
C GLU A 80 6.92 -12.57 -8.78
N PRO A 81 7.16 -13.23 -7.63
CA PRO A 81 6.61 -12.76 -6.36
C PRO A 81 7.26 -11.44 -5.91
N PRO A 82 6.53 -10.56 -5.21
CA PRO A 82 7.06 -9.29 -4.73
C PRO A 82 8.21 -9.50 -3.73
N ARG A 83 9.22 -8.63 -3.82
CA ARG A 83 10.39 -8.65 -2.93
C ARG A 83 10.26 -7.57 -1.87
N VAL A 84 10.14 -7.96 -0.61
CA VAL A 84 10.19 -7.01 0.52
C VAL A 84 11.55 -6.31 0.52
N ARG A 85 11.58 -4.98 0.60
CA ARG A 85 12.82 -4.22 0.81
C ARG A 85 12.84 -3.76 2.26
N GLY A 86 13.78 -4.29 3.03
CA GLY A 86 14.07 -3.85 4.40
C GLY A 86 15.18 -2.82 4.43
#